data_AF-A0AAI8L1Y7-F1
#
_entry.id   AF-A0AAI8L1Y7-F1
#
_cell.length_a   1.000
_cell.length_b   1.000
_cell.length_c   1.000
_cell.angle_alpha   90.00
_cell.angle_beta   90.00
_cell.angle_gamma   90.00
#
_symmetry.space_group_name_H-M   'P 1'
#
loop_
_entity.id
_entity.type
_entity.pdbx_description
1 polymer ?
#
loop_
_entity_poly.entity_id
_entity_poly.type
_entity_poly.pdbx_seq_one_letter_code
_entity_poly.pdbx_strand_id
1 'polypeptide(L)'
;MKRFIAVLSAGLLATGAVLATSASAQAAACGSGNFCAWTDANFQGQKIEWTGDDGWWESNMADQDSSWANHGISGPGIKDHVKVYASANQLGPMTICLAPGQEVGYNGVANDRGDSHTWAAGC
;
A
#
# COMPACT_ATOMS: atom_id res chain seq x y z
N MET A 1 -22.06 17.58 -69.57
CA MET A 1 -21.47 16.51 -68.73
C MET A 1 -20.12 17.02 -68.27
N LYS A 2 -19.67 17.02 -67.00
CA LYS A 2 -20.06 16.37 -65.75
C LYS A 2 -19.49 17.26 -64.62
N ARG A 3 -20.24 17.44 -63.53
CA ARG A 3 -19.87 18.24 -62.36
C ARG A 3 -18.82 17.47 -61.53
N PHE A 4 -17.78 18.14 -61.03
CA PHE A 4 -16.88 17.57 -60.03
C PHE A 4 -17.09 18.29 -58.70
N ILE A 5 -17.39 17.48 -57.69
CA ILE A 5 -17.89 17.84 -56.37
C ILE A 5 -16.71 18.22 -55.47
N ALA A 6 -16.84 19.34 -54.77
CA ALA A 6 -15.92 19.78 -53.73
C ALA A 6 -15.97 18.81 -52.53
N VAL A 7 -14.82 18.38 -52.04
CA VAL A 7 -14.69 17.60 -50.79
C VAL A 7 -14.05 18.51 -49.74
N LEU A 8 -14.86 18.96 -48.80
CA LEU A 8 -14.43 19.65 -47.58
C LEU A 8 -14.06 18.60 -46.54
N SER A 9 -12.76 18.42 -46.28
CA SER A 9 -12.27 17.59 -45.18
C SER A 9 -12.25 18.42 -43.90
N ALA A 10 -13.30 18.30 -43.07
CA ALA A 10 -13.32 18.84 -41.71
C ALA A 10 -12.49 17.92 -40.80
N GLY A 11 -11.26 18.31 -40.48
CA GLY A 11 -10.45 17.66 -39.45
C GLY A 11 -10.94 18.06 -38.07
N LEU A 12 -11.67 17.17 -37.37
CA LEU A 12 -11.94 17.32 -35.95
C LEU A 12 -10.67 16.97 -35.17
N LEU A 13 -9.99 17.99 -34.65
CA LEU A 13 -8.98 17.83 -33.60
C LEU A 13 -9.71 17.56 -32.29
N ALA A 14 -9.89 16.28 -31.95
CA ALA A 14 -10.35 15.88 -30.63
C ALA A 14 -9.22 16.11 -29.61
N THR A 15 -9.19 17.29 -28.99
CA THR A 15 -8.39 17.55 -27.80
C THR A 15 -8.96 16.74 -26.65
N GLY A 16 -8.45 15.52 -26.47
CA GLY A 16 -8.74 14.70 -25.29
C GLY A 16 -8.16 15.39 -24.07
N ALA A 17 -9.00 16.13 -23.34
CA ALA A 17 -8.67 16.62 -22.01
C ALA A 17 -8.52 15.38 -21.10
N VAL A 18 -7.28 15.00 -20.79
CA VAL A 18 -7.00 14.06 -19.72
C VAL A 18 -7.39 14.77 -18.43
N LEU A 19 -8.62 14.52 -17.97
CA LEU A 19 -9.04 14.91 -16.62
C LEU A 19 -8.19 14.08 -15.66
N ALA A 20 -7.10 14.67 -15.16
CA ALA A 20 -6.39 14.16 -14.01
C ALA A 20 -7.36 14.21 -12.83
N THR A 21 -8.11 13.14 -12.60
CA THR A 21 -8.91 13.00 -11.39
C THR A 21 -7.93 12.82 -10.24
N SER A 22 -7.81 13.84 -9.39
CA SER A 22 -7.20 13.68 -8.09
C SER A 22 -8.05 12.69 -7.31
N ALA A 23 -7.65 11.41 -7.30
CA ALA A 23 -8.23 10.44 -6.40
C ALA A 23 -8.07 11.00 -4.98
N SER A 24 -9.17 11.10 -4.24
CA SER A 24 -9.09 11.42 -2.82
C SER A 24 -8.20 10.39 -2.15
N ALA A 25 -7.26 10.82 -1.32
CA ALA A 25 -6.49 9.90 -0.49
C ALA A 25 -7.48 9.11 0.38
N GLN A 26 -7.70 7.84 0.06
CA GLN A 26 -8.47 6.93 0.89
C GLN A 26 -7.58 6.56 2.08
N ALA A 27 -8.07 6.80 3.30
CA ALA A 27 -7.49 6.22 4.49
C ALA A 27 -7.48 4.70 4.37
N ALA A 28 -6.45 4.06 4.92
CA ALA A 28 -6.30 2.62 4.84
C ALA A 28 -7.48 1.92 5.53
N ALA A 29 -8.09 0.92 4.87
CA ALA A 29 -9.17 0.11 5.43
C ALA A 29 -8.63 -0.94 6.42
N CYS A 30 -7.98 -0.47 7.49
CA CYS A 30 -7.43 -1.28 8.58
C CYS A 30 -8.32 -1.19 9.81
N GLY A 31 -8.51 -2.32 10.50
CA GLY A 31 -9.26 -2.34 11.75
C GLY A 31 -8.49 -1.65 12.88
N SER A 32 -9.21 -0.96 13.78
CA SER A 32 -8.61 -0.46 15.02
C SER A 32 -8.02 -1.61 15.84
N GLY A 33 -6.78 -1.44 16.32
CA GLY A 33 -5.99 -2.47 16.97
C GLY A 33 -5.20 -3.38 16.04
N ASN A 34 -5.30 -3.20 14.71
CA ASN A 34 -4.60 -4.04 13.74
C ASN A 34 -3.39 -3.35 13.11
N PHE A 35 -2.44 -4.18 12.73
CA PHE A 35 -1.50 -3.92 11.65
C PHE A 35 -2.05 -4.53 10.36
N CYS A 36 -1.98 -3.81 9.25
CA CYS A 36 -2.43 -4.29 7.96
C CYS A 36 -1.33 -4.11 6.90
N ALA A 37 -1.18 -5.10 6.04
CA ALA A 37 -0.36 -5.05 4.85
C ALA A 37 -1.20 -5.39 3.61
N TRP A 38 -0.82 -4.81 2.49
CA TRP A 38 -1.49 -4.98 1.20
C TRP A 38 -0.49 -5.34 0.13
N THR A 39 -0.90 -6.19 -0.81
CA THR A 39 -0.04 -6.63 -1.91
C THR A 39 0.26 -5.53 -2.93
N ASP A 40 -0.60 -4.51 -3.01
CA ASP A 40 -0.42 -3.40 -3.95
C ASP A 40 -0.25 -2.07 -3.21
N ALA A 41 0.32 -1.09 -3.91
CA ALA A 41 0.47 0.26 -3.39
C ALA A 41 -0.90 0.94 -3.15
N ASN A 42 -0.91 1.91 -2.23
CA ASN A 42 -2.06 2.73 -1.86
C ASN A 42 -3.26 1.92 -1.33
N PHE A 43 -2.96 0.90 -0.51
CA PHE A 43 -3.94 0.08 0.21
C PHE A 43 -4.89 -0.69 -0.72
N GLN A 44 -4.35 -1.16 -1.85
CA GLN A 44 -5.07 -1.93 -2.86
C GLN A 44 -4.64 -3.40 -2.86
N GLY A 45 -5.30 -4.23 -3.65
CA GLY A 45 -4.97 -5.65 -3.75
C GLY A 45 -5.43 -6.45 -2.54
N GLN A 46 -4.77 -7.59 -2.29
CA GLN A 46 -5.10 -8.46 -1.17
C GLN A 46 -4.61 -7.82 0.13
N LYS A 47 -5.50 -7.73 1.12
CA LYS A 47 -5.18 -7.29 2.48
C LYS A 47 -4.97 -8.49 3.41
N ILE A 48 -3.97 -8.43 4.27
CA ILE A 48 -3.90 -9.24 5.49
C ILE A 48 -3.80 -8.29 6.68
N GLU A 49 -4.42 -8.67 7.80
CA GLU A 49 -4.38 -7.89 9.04
C GLU A 49 -4.12 -8.77 10.26
N TRP A 50 -3.38 -8.22 11.23
CA TRP A 50 -2.92 -8.91 12.42
C TRP A 50 -3.11 -8.05 13.67
N THR A 51 -3.54 -8.67 14.77
CA THR A 51 -3.64 -8.04 16.10
C THR A 51 -2.40 -8.26 16.97
N GLY A 52 -1.48 -9.13 16.54
CA GLY A 52 -0.27 -9.51 17.27
C GLY A 52 0.86 -9.86 16.33
N ASP A 53 1.98 -10.31 16.88
CA ASP A 53 3.17 -10.69 16.11
C ASP A 53 2.86 -11.83 15.12
N ASP A 54 3.52 -11.81 13.97
CA ASP A 54 3.52 -12.92 13.04
C ASP A 54 4.96 -13.21 12.60
N GLY A 55 5.42 -14.43 12.93
CA GLY A 55 6.75 -14.91 12.62
C GLY A 55 6.90 -15.45 11.20
N TRP A 56 5.83 -15.63 10.44
CA TRP A 56 5.92 -16.19 9.09
C TRP A 56 4.72 -15.74 8.27
N TRP A 57 4.93 -14.80 7.35
CA TRP A 57 3.88 -14.45 6.41
C TRP A 57 3.68 -15.57 5.39
N GLU A 58 2.42 -15.87 5.10
CA GLU A 58 2.08 -16.87 4.08
C GLU A 58 2.52 -16.38 2.70
N SER A 59 2.75 -17.32 1.77
CA SER A 59 3.33 -17.03 0.44
C SER A 59 2.53 -16.08 -0.45
N ASN A 60 1.27 -15.83 -0.09
CA ASN A 60 0.40 -14.85 -0.74
C ASN A 60 0.59 -13.41 -0.20
N MET A 61 1.52 -13.19 0.73
CA MET A 61 1.88 -11.87 1.27
C MET A 61 3.39 -11.72 1.48
N ALA A 62 4.11 -12.79 1.85
CA ALA A 62 5.56 -12.79 1.94
C ALA A 62 6.19 -12.33 0.61
N ASP A 63 7.06 -11.33 0.67
CA ASP A 63 7.69 -10.68 -0.48
C ASP A 63 6.70 -10.08 -1.50
N GLN A 64 5.47 -9.74 -1.08
CA GLN A 64 4.45 -9.14 -1.97
C GLN A 64 3.92 -7.81 -1.43
N ASP A 65 4.33 -7.39 -0.23
CA ASP A 65 3.77 -6.24 0.45
C ASP A 65 4.22 -4.90 -0.17
N SER A 66 3.25 -4.06 -0.53
CA SER A 66 3.50 -2.79 -1.21
C SER A 66 2.91 -1.58 -0.48
N SER A 67 2.03 -1.79 0.50
CA SER A 67 1.55 -0.74 1.39
C SER A 67 1.12 -1.26 2.76
N TRP A 68 1.14 -0.40 3.77
CA TRP A 68 1.03 -0.78 5.18
C TRP A 68 0.27 0.26 6.00
N ALA A 69 -0.44 -0.19 7.04
CA ALA A 69 -1.08 0.68 8.02
C ALA A 69 -0.96 0.08 9.41
N ASN A 70 -0.56 0.90 10.38
CA ASN A 70 -0.59 0.55 11.79
C ASN A 70 -1.72 1.32 12.46
N HIS A 71 -2.84 0.65 12.72
CA HIS A 71 -3.97 1.20 13.47
C HIS A 71 -3.99 0.66 14.91
N GLY A 72 -2.82 0.31 15.44
CA GLY A 72 -2.63 -0.19 16.80
C GLY A 72 -3.14 0.77 17.89
N ILE A 73 -3.43 0.20 19.06
CA ILE A 73 -3.88 0.95 20.23
C ILE A 73 -2.65 1.37 21.03
N SER A 74 -2.49 2.68 21.25
CA SER A 74 -1.44 3.22 22.12
C SER A 74 -1.88 3.28 23.59
N GLY A 75 -0.91 3.13 24.48
CA GLY A 75 -1.11 3.27 25.91
C GLY A 75 0.15 2.97 26.73
N PRO A 76 0.17 3.30 28.03
CA PRO A 76 1.31 3.00 28.89
C PRO A 76 1.66 1.50 28.88
N GLY A 77 2.91 1.19 28.52
CA GLY A 77 3.41 -0.19 28.47
C GLY A 77 2.93 -1.02 27.28
N ILE A 78 2.15 -0.44 26.35
CA ILE A 78 1.72 -1.11 25.13
C ILE A 78 2.80 -0.94 24.06
N LYS A 79 3.17 -2.05 23.43
CA LYS A 79 3.98 -2.04 22.21
C LYS A 79 3.06 -1.69 21.05
N ASP A 80 3.17 -0.48 20.55
CA ASP A 80 2.23 0.10 19.59
C ASP A 80 2.88 0.45 18.24
N HIS A 81 4.18 0.19 18.08
CA HIS A 81 4.87 0.28 16.81
C HIS A 81 4.93 -1.09 16.15
N VAL A 82 4.98 -1.13 14.82
CA VAL A 82 5.15 -2.39 14.08
C VAL A 82 6.48 -2.35 13.34
N LYS A 83 7.31 -3.38 13.52
CA LYS A 83 8.53 -3.62 12.75
C LYS A 83 8.31 -4.78 11.80
N VAL A 84 8.49 -4.55 10.51
CA VAL A 84 8.46 -5.60 9.47
C VAL A 84 9.89 -5.97 9.12
N TYR A 85 10.14 -7.27 8.90
CA TYR A 85 11.45 -7.82 8.62
C TYR A 85 11.46 -8.61 7.32
N ALA A 86 12.64 -8.65 6.69
CA ALA A 86 12.83 -9.30 5.40
C ALA A 86 12.99 -10.82 5.43
N SER A 87 12.80 -11.43 6.60
CA SER A 87 12.85 -12.89 6.74
C SER A 87 11.93 -13.33 7.86
N ALA A 88 11.47 -14.57 7.78
CA ALA A 88 10.73 -15.22 8.84
C ALA A 88 11.42 -15.14 10.21
N ASN A 89 10.62 -15.21 11.27
CA ASN A 89 10.96 -15.16 12.69
C ASN A 89 11.65 -13.85 13.11
N GLN A 90 11.25 -12.73 12.50
CA GLN A 90 11.80 -11.40 12.73
C GLN A 90 13.33 -11.33 12.54
N LEU A 91 13.83 -12.10 11.56
CA LEU A 91 15.23 -12.15 11.18
C LEU A 91 15.51 -11.24 9.98
N GLY A 92 16.80 -11.01 9.72
CA GLY A 92 17.23 -10.19 8.59
C GLY A 92 17.00 -8.69 8.81
N PRO A 93 17.18 -7.87 7.75
CA PRO A 93 16.97 -6.43 7.83
C PRO A 93 15.51 -6.06 8.13
N MET A 94 15.31 -5.08 9.01
CA MET A 94 14.02 -4.41 9.16
C MET A 94 13.72 -3.61 7.89
N THR A 95 12.59 -3.87 7.24
CA THR A 95 12.19 -3.24 5.97
C THR A 95 11.50 -1.91 6.21
N ILE A 96 10.58 -1.89 7.18
CA ILE A 96 9.84 -0.71 7.59
C ILE A 96 9.48 -0.77 9.07
N CYS A 97 9.34 0.40 9.69
CA CYS A 97 8.76 0.53 11.01
C CYS A 97 7.67 1.60 10.99
N LEU A 98 6.51 1.29 11.56
CA LEU A 98 5.33 2.14 11.57
C LEU A 98 4.97 2.53 13.00
N ALA A 99 4.88 3.83 13.26
CA ALA A 99 4.28 4.36 14.47
C ALA A 99 2.76 4.12 14.50
N PRO A 100 2.11 4.18 15.68
CA PRO A 100 0.66 4.08 15.79
C PRO A 100 -0.04 5.16 14.95
N GLY A 101 -1.05 4.77 14.18
CA GLY A 101 -1.79 5.63 13.26
C GLY A 101 -1.06 5.92 11.95
N GLN A 102 0.16 5.41 11.75
CA GLN A 102 0.91 5.65 10.52
C GLN A 102 0.37 4.77 9.38
N GLU A 103 0.17 5.40 8.23
CA GLU A 103 -0.20 4.75 6.97
C GLU A 103 0.86 5.07 5.91
N VAL A 104 1.37 4.03 5.25
CA VAL A 104 2.39 4.12 4.22
C VAL A 104 1.84 3.50 2.93
N GLY A 105 1.43 4.36 2.01
CA GLY A 105 0.88 3.93 0.72
C GLY A 105 1.91 3.33 -0.23
N TYR A 106 3.20 3.60 -0.04
CA TYR A 106 4.29 2.98 -0.80
C TYR A 106 5.65 3.31 -0.15
N ASN A 107 6.61 2.37 -0.23
CA ASN A 107 8.01 2.61 0.14
C ASN A 107 8.94 1.71 -0.67
N GLY A 108 9.74 2.28 -1.58
CA GLY A 108 10.59 1.50 -2.48
C GLY A 108 11.73 0.70 -1.82
N VAL A 109 12.08 0.98 -0.56
CA VAL A 109 13.06 0.18 0.20
C VAL A 109 12.40 -1.05 0.82
N ALA A 110 11.13 -0.93 1.20
CA ALA A 110 10.37 -1.96 1.90
C ALA A 110 9.48 -2.82 0.99
N ASN A 111 9.18 -2.32 -0.22
CA ASN A 111 8.30 -2.97 -1.19
C ASN A 111 8.73 -4.39 -1.54
N ASP A 112 7.80 -5.33 -1.49
CA ASP A 112 7.96 -6.74 -1.85
C ASP A 112 9.10 -7.42 -1.07
N ARG A 113 9.17 -7.15 0.25
CA ARG A 113 10.27 -7.64 1.08
C ARG A 113 9.85 -8.08 2.46
N GLY A 114 8.63 -7.84 2.91
CA GLY A 114 8.18 -8.26 4.22
C GLY A 114 7.92 -9.77 4.27
N ASP A 115 8.36 -10.42 5.34
CA ASP A 115 8.19 -11.86 5.57
C ASP A 115 7.81 -12.19 7.03
N SER A 116 7.95 -11.23 7.94
CA SER A 116 7.44 -11.32 9.32
C SER A 116 7.32 -9.94 9.96
N HIS A 117 6.61 -9.85 11.08
CA HIS A 117 6.53 -8.62 11.86
C HIS A 117 6.39 -8.85 13.37
N THR A 118 6.69 -7.83 14.15
CA THR A 118 6.43 -7.79 15.61
C THR A 118 5.97 -6.41 16.04
N TRP A 119 5.13 -6.39 17.08
CA TRP A 119 4.80 -5.20 17.83
C TRP A 119 5.97 -4.84 18.76
N ALA A 120 6.40 -3.59 18.70
CA ALA A 120 7.56 -3.04 19.40
C ALA A 120 7.19 -1.76 20.18
N ALA A 121 8.04 -1.39 21.13
CA ALA A 121 7.87 -0.15 21.92
C ALA A 121 8.30 1.12 21.18
N GLY A 122 8.84 0.99 19.96
CA GLY A 122 9.37 2.11 19.18
C GLY A 122 10.04 1.61 17.90
N CYS A 123 10.19 2.52 16.94
CA CYS A 123 11.18 2.40 15.87
C CYS A 123 12.56 2.73 16.45
#